data_AF-A0A509LEA4-F1
#
_entry.id   AF-A0A509LEA4-F1
#
_cell.length_a   1.000
_cell.length_b   1.000
_cell.length_c   1.000
_cell.angle_alpha   90.00
_cell.angle_beta   90.00
_cell.angle_gamma   90.00
#
_symmetry.space_group_name_H-M   'P 1'
#
loop_
_entity.id
_entity.type
_entity.pdbx_description
1 polymer ?
#
loop_
_entity_poly.entity_id
_entity_poly.type
_entity_poly.pdbx_seq_one_letter_code
_entity_poly.pdbx_strand_id
1 'polypeptide(L)'
;MLYILSILIFTGVILTLVTVLLFVESKVTSKGEFDITINDNKDEKITISGNPSLLSALSQNEIFLPSACGGSGSCGMCKCEVVEGGGSILPTELAHLTRKDKLAGKRLSCQLKVKDNLKIKIPESIFGIKKVDAQVVSNHNVATFIKELVLKPETPIEFKAGAYIQIDVPEYDLIFKDFHIESKFVSEWKKFNLLDLTSKGIKPGFRAYSLANPPHDNDIMMMNVRIATPPPGTQGIPPGFGSSYVFGLEPGDKVTISGPYGDFMVKETDNEMCFIGGGAGMAPLRSHILHQLDGIHTKRKVSFWYGARSKKEMFYDDVFRDLEKRYDNFSYNIALSNPDPEDNWDGLTGFIHTHLCDAYLCQHEDPTEIEFYLCGPPPMINAIINALYDLGVEDDMIFYDKF
;
A
#
# COMPACT_ATOMS: atom_id res chain seq x y z
N MET A 1 -30.10 1.65 -63.08
CA MET A 1 -31.08 0.77 -62.40
C MET A 1 -30.42 -0.46 -61.77
N LEU A 2 -29.64 -1.26 -62.54
CA LEU A 2 -28.90 -2.44 -62.01
C LEU A 2 -27.94 -2.13 -60.85
N TYR A 3 -27.18 -1.04 -60.93
CA TYR A 3 -26.25 -0.66 -59.85
C TYR A 3 -26.97 -0.27 -58.55
N ILE A 4 -28.10 0.43 -58.63
CA ILE A 4 -28.91 0.82 -57.47
C ILE A 4 -29.51 -0.43 -56.79
N LEU A 5 -30.00 -1.39 -57.59
CA LEU A 5 -30.54 -2.65 -57.09
C LEU A 5 -29.46 -3.50 -56.40
N SER A 6 -28.25 -3.57 -56.98
CA SER A 6 -27.11 -4.29 -56.39
C SER A 6 -26.69 -3.69 -55.04
N ILE A 7 -26.59 -2.36 -54.95
CA ILE A 7 -26.26 -1.67 -53.69
C ILE A 7 -27.34 -1.93 -52.62
N LEU A 8 -28.62 -1.89 -53.00
CA LEU A 8 -29.74 -2.16 -52.08
C LEU A 8 -29.69 -3.60 -51.53
N ILE A 9 -29.46 -4.59 -52.39
CA ILE A 9 -29.37 -6.00 -51.98
C ILE A 9 -28.15 -6.22 -51.08
N PHE A 10 -26.99 -5.69 -51.46
CA PHE A 10 -25.75 -5.85 -50.68
C PHE A 10 -25.87 -5.19 -49.29
N THR A 11 -26.43 -3.98 -49.24
CA THR A 11 -26.70 -3.26 -47.98
C THR A 11 -27.71 -4.00 -47.12
N GLY A 12 -28.76 -4.56 -47.73
CA GLY A 12 -29.78 -5.35 -47.03
C GLY A 12 -29.19 -6.63 -46.41
N VAL A 13 -28.32 -7.33 -47.12
CA VAL A 13 -27.63 -8.53 -46.60
C VAL A 13 -26.72 -8.17 -45.43
N ILE A 14 -25.93 -7.10 -45.54
CA ILE A 14 -25.06 -6.63 -44.44
C ILE A 14 -25.89 -6.23 -43.22
N LEU A 15 -26.95 -5.42 -43.40
CA LEU A 15 -27.84 -5.02 -42.30
C LEU A 15 -28.48 -6.23 -41.63
N THR A 16 -28.91 -7.22 -42.41
CA THR A 16 -29.49 -8.46 -41.88
C THR A 16 -28.46 -9.23 -41.07
N LEU A 17 -27.24 -9.39 -41.58
CA LEU A 17 -26.16 -10.07 -40.88
C LEU A 17 -25.79 -9.36 -39.57
N VAL A 18 -25.64 -8.04 -39.60
CA VAL A 18 -25.37 -7.22 -38.40
C VAL A 18 -26.50 -7.35 -37.38
N THR A 19 -27.76 -7.33 -37.83
CA THR A 19 -28.92 -7.47 -36.94
C THR A 19 -28.95 -8.85 -36.28
N VAL A 20 -28.66 -9.91 -37.05
CA VAL A 20 -28.57 -11.28 -36.51
C VAL A 20 -27.42 -11.39 -35.51
N LEU A 21 -26.24 -10.82 -35.81
CA LEU A 21 -25.10 -10.81 -34.89
C LEU A 21 -25.43 -10.07 -33.59
N LEU A 22 -26.05 -8.89 -33.67
CA LEU A 22 -26.47 -8.13 -32.49
C LEU A 22 -27.56 -8.86 -31.67
N PHE A 23 -28.45 -9.59 -32.33
CA PHE A 23 -29.47 -10.40 -31.65
C PHE A 23 -28.87 -11.62 -30.94
N VAL A 24 -27.94 -12.31 -31.59
CA VAL A 24 -27.18 -13.42 -30.98
C VAL A 24 -26.37 -12.90 -29.81
N GLU A 25 -25.64 -11.79 -29.97
CA GLU A 25 -24.88 -11.16 -28.89
C GLU A 25 -25.80 -10.78 -27.72
N SER A 26 -26.95 -10.14 -27.98
CA SER A 26 -27.96 -9.78 -26.97
C SER A 26 -28.48 -10.99 -26.16
N LYS A 27 -28.60 -12.16 -26.79
CA LYS A 27 -29.09 -13.39 -26.15
C LYS A 27 -28.01 -14.25 -25.51
N VAL A 28 -26.77 -14.16 -26.00
CA VAL A 28 -25.63 -15.00 -25.55
C VAL A 28 -24.75 -14.26 -24.54
N THR A 29 -24.61 -12.93 -24.63
CA THR A 29 -24.04 -12.16 -23.54
C THR A 29 -25.04 -12.13 -22.40
N SER A 30 -24.67 -12.74 -21.29
CA SER A 30 -25.40 -12.70 -20.03
C SER A 30 -25.46 -11.26 -19.52
N LYS A 31 -26.40 -10.47 -20.05
CA LYS A 31 -26.95 -9.28 -19.37
C LYS A 31 -27.88 -9.78 -18.27
N GLY A 32 -27.30 -10.50 -17.31
CA GLY A 32 -27.99 -10.95 -16.10
C GLY A 32 -27.76 -9.94 -14.98
N GLU A 33 -28.78 -9.72 -14.16
CA GLU A 33 -28.56 -9.28 -12.79
C GLU A 33 -28.03 -10.48 -12.00
N PHE A 34 -26.95 -10.27 -11.26
CA PHE A 34 -26.32 -11.31 -10.45
C PHE A 34 -26.35 -10.89 -8.99
N ASP A 35 -26.71 -11.84 -8.14
CA ASP A 35 -26.72 -11.64 -6.69
C ASP A 35 -25.38 -12.05 -6.09
N ILE A 36 -24.81 -11.17 -5.27
CA ILE A 36 -23.66 -11.46 -4.41
C ILE A 36 -24.18 -11.58 -2.98
N THR A 37 -24.02 -12.77 -2.39
CA THR A 37 -24.33 -13.04 -0.98
C THR A 37 -23.03 -13.02 -0.18
N ILE A 38 -23.01 -12.24 0.90
CA ILE A 38 -21.81 -12.06 1.73
C ILE A 38 -22.02 -12.71 3.10
N ASN A 39 -21.04 -13.48 3.59
CA ASN A 39 -21.00 -14.07 4.94
C ASN A 39 -22.27 -14.86 5.32
N ASP A 40 -22.88 -15.56 4.37
CA ASP A 40 -24.13 -16.33 4.56
C ASP A 40 -25.35 -15.50 5.01
N ASN A 41 -25.24 -14.17 5.06
CA ASN A 41 -26.33 -13.29 5.43
C ASN A 41 -27.27 -13.09 4.24
N LYS A 42 -28.45 -13.71 4.29
CA LYS A 42 -29.42 -13.68 3.18
C LYS A 42 -30.12 -12.32 3.01
N ASP A 43 -30.05 -11.45 4.02
CA ASP A 43 -30.69 -10.14 4.01
C ASP A 43 -29.81 -9.04 3.37
N GLU A 44 -28.52 -9.32 3.13
CA GLU A 44 -27.55 -8.44 2.47
C GLU A 44 -27.15 -8.98 1.09
N LYS A 45 -28.15 -9.19 0.22
CA LYS A 45 -27.90 -9.51 -1.18
C LYS A 45 -27.60 -8.24 -1.95
N ILE A 46 -26.45 -8.22 -2.61
CA ILE A 46 -26.08 -7.15 -3.52
C ILE A 46 -26.39 -7.60 -4.95
N THR A 47 -27.40 -6.97 -5.56
CA THR A 47 -27.73 -7.21 -6.95
C THR A 47 -26.90 -6.29 -7.84
N ILE A 48 -26.12 -6.89 -8.73
CA ILE A 48 -25.22 -6.18 -9.64
C ILE A 48 -25.67 -6.42 -11.08
N SER A 49 -25.76 -5.35 -11.86
CA SER A 49 -26.00 -5.43 -13.29
C SER A 49 -24.68 -5.34 -14.06
N GLY A 50 -24.57 -6.13 -15.14
CA GLY A 50 -23.38 -6.13 -16.00
C GLY A 50 -22.26 -7.04 -15.49
N ASN A 51 -21.02 -6.79 -15.93
CA ASN A 51 -19.86 -7.63 -15.63
C ASN A 51 -18.69 -6.84 -14.98
N PRO A 52 -18.91 -6.08 -13.88
CA PRO A 52 -17.81 -5.44 -13.16
C PRO A 52 -16.87 -6.48 -12.53
N SER A 53 -15.70 -6.04 -12.09
CA SER A 53 -14.92 -6.87 -11.15
C SER A 53 -15.65 -6.92 -9.80
N LEU A 54 -15.43 -7.99 -9.04
CA LEU A 54 -16.00 -8.13 -7.70
C LEU A 54 -15.58 -6.96 -6.79
N LEU A 55 -14.33 -6.48 -6.90
CA LEU A 55 -13.86 -5.31 -6.15
C LEU A 55 -14.70 -4.06 -6.45
N SER A 56 -14.97 -3.79 -7.73
CA SER A 56 -15.75 -2.61 -8.13
C SER A 56 -17.21 -2.75 -7.73
N ALA A 57 -17.79 -3.95 -7.85
CA ALA A 57 -19.16 -4.24 -7.41
C ALA A 57 -19.34 -3.99 -5.90
N LEU A 58 -18.41 -4.47 -5.08
CA LEU A 58 -18.41 -4.27 -3.63
C LEU A 58 -18.23 -2.79 -3.28
N SER A 59 -17.27 -2.10 -3.93
CA SER A 59 -17.03 -0.68 -3.67
C SER A 59 -18.21 0.21 -4.05
N GLN A 60 -19.01 -0.14 -5.05
CA GLN A 60 -20.23 0.59 -5.43
C GLN A 60 -21.34 0.45 -4.38
N ASN A 61 -21.28 -0.57 -3.53
CA ASN A 61 -22.21 -0.84 -2.45
C ASN A 61 -21.55 -0.57 -1.08
N GLU A 62 -20.59 0.35 -1.04
CA GLU A 62 -19.93 0.83 0.18
C GLU A 62 -19.14 -0.24 0.95
N ILE A 63 -18.75 -1.34 0.28
CA ILE A 63 -17.88 -2.38 0.84
C ILE A 63 -16.49 -2.23 0.23
N PHE A 64 -15.56 -1.69 1.02
CA PHE A 64 -14.21 -1.36 0.56
C PHE A 64 -13.21 -2.46 0.92
N LEU A 65 -12.97 -3.40 0.00
CA LEU A 65 -11.90 -4.37 0.17
C LEU A 65 -10.51 -3.70 0.02
N PRO A 66 -9.50 -4.13 0.80
CA PRO A 66 -8.15 -3.58 0.71
C PRO A 66 -7.55 -3.79 -0.69
N SER A 67 -7.00 -2.73 -1.28
CA SER A 67 -6.37 -2.79 -2.59
C SER A 67 -5.30 -1.71 -2.76
N ALA A 68 -4.01 -2.06 -2.69
CA ALA A 68 -2.95 -1.07 -2.87
C ALA A 68 -2.79 -0.62 -4.34
N CYS A 69 -3.21 -1.46 -5.29
CA CYS A 69 -2.92 -1.26 -6.72
C CYS A 69 -4.05 -0.62 -7.55
N GLY A 70 -5.21 -0.32 -6.94
CA GLY A 70 -6.37 0.20 -7.69
C GLY A 70 -7.03 -0.84 -8.60
N GLY A 71 -6.80 -2.14 -8.34
CA GLY A 71 -7.41 -3.24 -9.07
C GLY A 71 -6.66 -3.74 -10.31
N SER A 72 -5.39 -3.36 -10.49
CA SER A 72 -4.52 -3.92 -11.55
C SER A 72 -4.14 -5.39 -11.35
N GLY A 73 -4.39 -5.96 -10.16
CA GLY A 73 -4.09 -7.36 -9.84
C GLY A 73 -2.65 -7.61 -9.40
N SER A 74 -1.85 -6.57 -9.14
CA SER A 74 -0.42 -6.72 -8.83
C SER A 74 -0.05 -6.76 -7.34
N CYS A 75 -0.95 -6.34 -6.44
CA CYS A 75 -0.67 -6.27 -5.00
C CYS A 75 -1.13 -7.50 -4.19
N GLY A 76 -2.10 -8.26 -4.69
CA GLY A 76 -2.64 -9.41 -3.97
C GLY A 76 -3.43 -9.10 -2.68
N MET A 77 -3.69 -7.83 -2.34
CA MET A 77 -4.37 -7.44 -1.08
C MET A 77 -5.88 -7.67 -1.10
N CYS A 78 -6.52 -7.60 -2.28
CA CYS A 78 -7.97 -7.70 -2.45
C CYS A 78 -8.49 -9.15 -2.37
N LYS A 79 -7.91 -9.98 -1.51
CA LYS A 79 -8.28 -11.38 -1.33
C LYS A 79 -9.66 -11.46 -0.68
N CYS A 80 -10.50 -12.33 -1.22
CA CYS A 80 -11.78 -12.73 -0.63
C CYS A 80 -11.94 -14.24 -0.82
N GLU A 81 -12.72 -14.89 0.03
CA GLU A 81 -13.07 -16.31 -0.13
C GLU A 81 -14.34 -16.42 -0.97
N VAL A 82 -14.30 -17.23 -2.02
CA VAL A 82 -15.46 -17.53 -2.87
C VAL A 82 -15.92 -18.95 -2.54
N VAL A 83 -17.12 -19.04 -1.98
CA VAL A 83 -17.75 -20.30 -1.56
C VAL A 83 -18.52 -20.95 -2.71
N GLU A 84 -19.24 -20.14 -3.49
CA GLU A 84 -20.03 -20.58 -4.64
C GLU A 84 -19.90 -19.57 -5.79
N GLY A 85 -19.86 -20.06 -7.04
CA GLY A 85 -19.71 -19.26 -8.26
C GLY A 85 -18.26 -18.88 -8.59
N GLY A 86 -18.06 -17.93 -9.51
CA GLY A 86 -16.76 -17.28 -9.74
C GLY A 86 -15.74 -18.08 -10.60
N GLY A 87 -16.14 -19.23 -11.13
CA GLY A 87 -15.37 -20.01 -12.10
C GLY A 87 -13.97 -20.44 -11.62
N SER A 88 -13.08 -20.78 -12.56
CA SER A 88 -11.70 -21.21 -12.27
C SER A 88 -10.78 -20.05 -11.91
N ILE A 89 -9.74 -20.32 -11.13
CA ILE A 89 -8.67 -19.36 -10.80
C ILE A 89 -8.00 -18.86 -12.08
N LEU A 90 -7.89 -17.54 -12.23
CA LEU A 90 -7.28 -16.90 -13.39
C LEU A 90 -5.75 -16.92 -13.27
N PRO A 91 -5.01 -16.92 -14.40
CA PRO A 91 -3.54 -16.86 -14.39
C PRO A 91 -2.99 -15.63 -13.64
N THR A 92 -3.69 -14.49 -13.71
CA THR A 92 -3.33 -13.26 -12.98
C THR A 92 -3.41 -13.40 -11.46
N GLU A 93 -4.16 -14.37 -10.96
CA GLU A 93 -4.31 -14.62 -9.52
C GLU A 93 -3.22 -15.57 -8.99
N LEU A 94 -2.65 -16.44 -9.84
CA LEU A 94 -1.77 -17.53 -9.41
C LEU A 94 -0.51 -17.05 -8.70
N ALA A 95 0.03 -15.89 -9.09
CA ALA A 95 1.22 -15.31 -8.48
C ALA A 95 1.01 -14.85 -7.03
N HIS A 96 -0.25 -14.65 -6.61
CA HIS A 96 -0.60 -14.10 -5.30
C HIS A 96 -1.31 -15.11 -4.38
N LEU A 97 -1.63 -16.30 -4.88
CA LEU A 97 -2.34 -17.34 -4.12
C LEU A 97 -1.43 -18.51 -3.77
N THR A 98 -1.24 -18.72 -2.46
CA THR A 98 -0.55 -19.90 -1.94
C THR A 98 -1.39 -21.17 -2.15
N ARG A 99 -0.80 -22.35 -1.93
CA ARG A 99 -1.56 -23.62 -1.98
C ARG A 99 -2.70 -23.63 -0.96
N LYS A 100 -2.47 -23.10 0.25
CA LYS A 100 -3.49 -22.96 1.29
C LYS A 100 -4.61 -22.01 0.87
N ASP A 101 -4.27 -20.88 0.25
CA ASP A 101 -5.25 -19.93 -0.27
C ASP A 101 -6.15 -20.56 -1.34
N LYS A 102 -5.58 -21.35 -2.27
CA LYS A 102 -6.34 -22.04 -3.32
C LYS A 102 -7.31 -23.07 -2.75
N LEU A 103 -6.87 -23.84 -1.75
CA LEU A 103 -7.73 -24.83 -1.07
C LEU A 103 -8.85 -24.18 -0.28
N ALA A 104 -8.61 -23.00 0.27
CA ALA A 104 -9.61 -22.20 0.99
C ALA A 104 -10.52 -21.38 0.04
N GLY A 105 -10.47 -21.58 -1.27
CA GLY A 105 -11.32 -20.85 -2.23
C GLY A 105 -11.01 -19.35 -2.35
N LYS A 106 -9.82 -18.90 -1.93
CA LYS A 106 -9.47 -17.48 -2.02
C LYS A 106 -9.23 -17.03 -3.47
N ARG A 107 -9.75 -15.85 -3.80
CA ARG A 107 -9.68 -15.19 -5.12
C ARG A 107 -9.29 -13.73 -4.96
N LEU A 108 -8.74 -13.14 -6.03
CA LEU A 108 -8.52 -11.69 -6.09
C LEU A 108 -9.78 -11.01 -6.62
N SER A 109 -10.49 -10.29 -5.76
CA SER A 109 -11.75 -9.63 -6.12
C SER A 109 -11.60 -8.62 -7.27
N CYS A 110 -10.42 -8.01 -7.44
CA CYS A 110 -10.19 -7.08 -8.55
C CYS A 110 -10.10 -7.75 -9.93
N GLN A 111 -9.68 -9.02 -9.98
CA GLN A 111 -9.52 -9.78 -11.22
C GLN A 111 -10.77 -10.62 -11.53
N LEU A 112 -11.46 -11.07 -10.48
CA LEU A 112 -12.69 -11.85 -10.61
C LEU A 112 -13.82 -10.98 -11.20
N LYS A 113 -14.36 -11.40 -12.33
CA LYS A 113 -15.53 -10.78 -12.96
C LYS A 113 -16.81 -11.47 -12.48
N VAL A 114 -17.80 -10.67 -12.07
CA VAL A 114 -19.12 -11.17 -11.69
C VAL A 114 -19.86 -11.56 -12.97
N LYS A 115 -20.10 -12.87 -13.17
CA LYS A 115 -20.77 -13.44 -14.35
C LYS A 115 -21.89 -14.43 -14.00
N ASP A 116 -22.00 -14.76 -12.72
CA ASP A 116 -22.94 -15.68 -12.11
C ASP A 116 -23.21 -15.19 -10.68
N ASN A 117 -24.20 -15.78 -10.01
CA ASN A 117 -24.46 -15.50 -8.61
C ASN A 117 -23.26 -15.95 -7.78
N LEU A 118 -22.79 -15.09 -6.88
CA LEU A 118 -21.61 -15.33 -6.07
C LEU A 118 -21.98 -15.45 -4.61
N LYS A 119 -21.30 -16.36 -3.92
CA LYS A 119 -21.31 -16.42 -2.47
C LYS A 119 -19.90 -16.24 -1.97
N ILE A 120 -19.67 -15.18 -1.21
CA ILE A 120 -18.34 -14.80 -0.75
C ILE A 120 -18.28 -14.67 0.76
N LYS A 121 -17.08 -14.83 1.31
CA LYS A 121 -16.76 -14.47 2.69
C LYS A 121 -15.68 -13.40 2.72
N ILE A 122 -15.94 -12.38 3.53
CA ILE A 122 -15.04 -11.25 3.78
C ILE A 122 -14.95 -10.98 5.29
N PRO A 123 -13.80 -10.53 5.80
CA PRO A 123 -13.66 -10.19 7.22
C PRO A 123 -14.68 -9.14 7.67
N GLU A 124 -15.25 -9.33 8.88
CA GLU A 124 -16.22 -8.39 9.45
C GLU A 124 -15.65 -6.97 9.67
N SER A 125 -14.32 -6.87 9.85
CA SER A 125 -13.61 -5.60 9.99
C SER A 125 -13.78 -4.65 8.80
N ILE A 126 -14.20 -5.17 7.64
CA ILE A 126 -14.33 -4.38 6.41
C ILE A 126 -15.66 -3.58 6.36
N PHE A 127 -16.72 -4.07 7.01
CA PHE A 127 -18.05 -3.44 6.92
C PHE A 127 -18.15 -2.09 7.65
N GLY A 128 -17.16 -1.73 8.47
CA GLY A 128 -17.09 -0.44 9.17
C GLY A 128 -16.31 0.65 8.41
N ILE A 129 -15.67 0.30 7.30
CA ILE A 129 -14.77 1.22 6.58
C ILE A 129 -15.59 2.25 5.81
N LYS A 130 -15.34 3.53 6.06
CA LYS A 130 -16.01 4.64 5.38
C LYS A 130 -15.02 5.51 4.63
N LYS A 131 -15.52 6.18 3.60
CA LYS A 131 -14.82 7.31 2.98
C LYS A 131 -15.08 8.57 3.79
N VAL A 132 -14.02 9.29 4.11
CA VAL A 132 -14.04 10.51 4.90
C VAL A 132 -13.19 11.55 4.18
N ASP A 133 -13.68 12.78 4.11
CA ASP A 133 -12.87 13.89 3.62
C ASP A 133 -11.90 14.35 4.70
N ALA A 134 -10.70 14.71 4.29
CA ALA A 134 -9.65 15.21 5.15
C ALA A 134 -9.00 16.45 4.55
N GLN A 135 -8.54 17.34 5.42
CA GLN A 135 -7.81 18.53 5.03
C GLN A 135 -6.30 18.30 5.21
N VAL A 136 -5.51 18.74 4.24
CA VAL A 136 -4.04 18.77 4.34
C VAL A 136 -3.63 19.82 5.37
N VAL A 137 -3.00 19.38 6.46
CA VAL A 137 -2.44 20.25 7.50
C VAL A 137 -1.03 20.70 7.11
N SER A 138 -0.20 19.74 6.69
CA SER A 138 1.17 19.99 6.24
C SER A 138 1.64 18.90 5.27
N ASN A 139 2.65 19.22 4.45
CA ASN A 139 3.21 18.30 3.45
C ASN A 139 4.70 18.57 3.21
N HIS A 140 5.50 18.49 4.27
CA HIS A 140 6.92 18.88 4.27
C HIS A 140 7.84 17.74 3.84
N ASN A 141 8.93 18.01 3.11
CA ASN A 141 9.96 17.01 2.90
C ASN A 141 10.70 16.72 4.21
N VAL A 142 10.69 15.44 4.60
CA VAL A 142 11.49 14.91 5.71
C VAL A 142 12.79 14.28 5.21
N ALA A 143 12.82 13.82 3.95
CA ALA A 143 14.03 13.37 3.24
C ALA A 143 13.99 13.86 1.78
N THR A 144 15.06 13.63 1.01
CA THR A 144 15.15 14.13 -0.38
C THR A 144 13.95 13.69 -1.22
N PHE A 145 13.52 12.43 -1.05
CA PHE A 145 12.43 11.83 -1.83
C PHE A 145 11.22 11.45 -0.99
N ILE A 146 11.09 11.96 0.24
CA ILE A 146 10.01 11.58 1.16
C ILE A 146 9.39 12.83 1.77
N LYS A 147 8.07 12.95 1.68
CA LYS A 147 7.28 13.95 2.39
C LYS A 147 6.54 13.34 3.58
N GLU A 148 6.44 14.09 4.66
CA GLU A 148 5.47 13.86 5.72
C GLU A 148 4.19 14.59 5.36
N LEU A 149 3.17 13.83 4.98
CA LEU A 149 1.82 14.33 4.78
C LEU A 149 1.06 14.18 6.10
N VAL A 150 0.53 15.28 6.61
CA VAL A 150 -0.37 15.28 7.77
C VAL A 150 -1.75 15.70 7.30
N LEU A 151 -2.72 14.82 7.49
CA LEU A 151 -4.13 15.06 7.18
C LEU A 151 -4.92 15.17 8.47
N LYS A 152 -5.94 16.04 8.48
CA LYS A 152 -6.94 16.10 9.53
C LYS A 152 -8.28 15.64 8.95
N PRO A 153 -8.78 14.45 9.31
CA PRO A 153 -10.06 13.98 8.82
C PRO A 153 -11.22 14.76 9.44
N GLU A 154 -12.33 14.93 8.72
CA GLU A 154 -13.54 15.56 9.24
C GLU A 154 -14.17 14.76 10.40
N THR A 155 -13.99 13.43 10.37
CA THR A 155 -14.36 12.54 11.47
C THR A 155 -13.14 11.72 11.89
N PRO A 156 -12.85 11.60 13.21
CA PRO A 156 -11.75 10.77 13.68
C PRO A 156 -11.87 9.33 13.17
N ILE A 157 -10.74 8.75 12.78
CA ILE A 157 -10.65 7.36 12.35
C ILE A 157 -9.91 6.59 13.43
N GLU A 158 -10.57 5.62 14.05
CA GLU A 158 -9.91 4.69 14.97
C GLU A 158 -9.12 3.66 14.17
N PHE A 159 -7.85 3.42 14.54
CA PHE A 159 -6.98 2.47 13.86
C PHE A 159 -6.04 1.77 14.83
N LYS A 160 -5.38 0.71 14.38
CA LYS A 160 -4.32 0.01 15.12
C LYS A 160 -2.95 0.39 14.56
N ALA A 161 -1.92 0.42 15.40
CA ALA A 161 -0.57 0.74 14.96
C ALA A 161 -0.13 -0.25 13.87
N GLY A 162 0.41 0.26 12.76
CA GLY A 162 0.72 -0.52 11.55
C GLY A 162 -0.39 -0.56 10.49
N ALA A 163 -1.56 0.03 10.78
CA ALA A 163 -2.60 0.23 9.77
C ALA A 163 -2.18 1.23 8.68
N TYR A 164 -2.87 1.13 7.55
CA TYR A 164 -2.77 2.07 6.45
C TYR A 164 -4.15 2.61 6.05
N ILE A 165 -4.16 3.74 5.36
CA ILE A 165 -5.34 4.30 4.70
C ILE A 165 -5.14 4.31 3.19
N GLN A 166 -6.22 4.43 2.44
CA GLN A 166 -6.18 4.70 1.02
C GLN A 166 -6.55 6.17 0.76
N ILE A 167 -5.74 6.86 -0.04
CA ILE A 167 -6.06 8.18 -0.55
C ILE A 167 -6.63 8.02 -1.96
N ASP A 168 -7.81 8.59 -2.19
CA ASP A 168 -8.39 8.72 -3.52
C ASP A 168 -7.59 9.77 -4.32
N VAL A 169 -7.22 9.40 -5.52
CA VAL A 169 -6.47 10.23 -6.46
C VAL A 169 -7.42 10.62 -7.58
N PRO A 170 -7.80 11.91 -7.70
CA PRO A 170 -8.67 12.37 -8.77
C PRO A 170 -7.93 12.40 -10.12
N GLU A 171 -8.65 12.76 -11.18
CA GLU A 171 -8.00 13.13 -12.43
C GLU A 171 -7.21 14.43 -12.23
N TYR A 172 -5.97 14.45 -12.71
CA TYR A 172 -5.10 15.61 -12.61
C TYR A 172 -4.03 15.62 -13.70
N ASP A 173 -3.50 16.83 -13.95
CA ASP A 173 -2.26 17.07 -14.67
C ASP A 173 -1.32 17.88 -13.77
N LEU A 174 -0.10 17.38 -13.53
CA LEU A 174 0.90 18.03 -12.67
C LEU A 174 2.28 18.05 -13.33
N ILE A 175 3.09 19.06 -12.98
CA ILE A 175 4.51 19.16 -13.29
C ILE A 175 5.31 19.23 -11.98
N PHE A 176 6.40 18.48 -11.91
CA PHE A 176 7.18 18.34 -10.67
C PHE A 176 7.87 19.64 -10.26
N LYS A 177 8.04 20.58 -11.20
CA LYS A 177 8.54 21.93 -10.95
C LYS A 177 7.67 22.72 -9.97
N ASP A 178 6.38 22.43 -9.92
CA ASP A 178 5.42 23.14 -9.06
C ASP A 178 5.39 22.57 -7.64
N PHE A 179 6.06 21.44 -7.38
CA PHE A 179 6.13 20.87 -6.05
C PHE A 179 6.92 21.77 -5.11
N HIS A 180 6.39 21.97 -3.90
CA HIS A 180 7.12 22.63 -2.84
C HIS A 180 8.21 21.70 -2.29
N ILE A 181 9.48 21.92 -2.66
CA ILE A 181 10.63 21.14 -2.18
C ILE A 181 11.51 22.02 -1.28
N GLU A 182 11.78 21.53 -0.07
CA GLU A 182 12.61 22.21 0.92
C GLU A 182 14.01 22.46 0.37
N SER A 183 14.54 23.66 0.65
CA SER A 183 15.77 24.19 0.04
C SER A 183 16.96 23.23 0.12
N LYS A 184 17.10 22.48 1.22
CA LYS A 184 18.15 21.49 1.44
C LYS A 184 18.13 20.29 0.46
N PHE A 185 16.99 20.03 -0.20
CA PHE A 185 16.80 18.89 -1.11
C PHE A 185 16.75 19.30 -2.59
N VAL A 186 16.56 20.57 -2.90
CA VAL A 186 16.41 21.07 -4.28
C VAL A 186 17.63 20.74 -5.16
N SER A 187 18.83 20.73 -4.59
CA SER A 187 20.06 20.40 -5.31
C SER A 187 20.04 18.97 -5.87
N GLU A 188 19.58 17.99 -5.10
CA GLU A 188 19.44 16.60 -5.54
C GLU A 188 18.34 16.47 -6.59
N TRP A 189 17.21 17.18 -6.44
CA TRP A 189 16.14 17.19 -7.44
C TRP A 189 16.60 17.72 -8.81
N LYS A 190 17.43 18.77 -8.80
CA LYS A 190 18.07 19.30 -10.01
C LYS A 190 19.09 18.32 -10.59
N LYS A 191 19.92 17.71 -9.76
CA LYS A 191 20.95 16.74 -10.18
C LYS A 191 20.35 15.55 -10.95
N PHE A 192 19.16 15.10 -10.55
CA PHE A 192 18.45 14.00 -11.21
C PHE A 192 17.40 14.46 -12.25
N ASN A 193 17.37 15.75 -12.61
CA ASN A 193 16.40 16.35 -13.54
C ASN A 193 14.93 16.01 -13.22
N LEU A 194 14.59 15.93 -11.93
CA LEU A 194 13.25 15.52 -11.50
C LEU A 194 12.20 16.62 -11.71
N LEU A 195 12.62 17.88 -11.69
CA LEU A 195 11.72 19.03 -11.81
C LEU A 195 11.04 19.11 -13.19
N ASP A 196 11.64 18.50 -14.22
CA ASP A 196 11.09 18.50 -15.58
C ASP A 196 10.09 17.35 -15.82
N LEU A 197 9.89 16.48 -14.83
CA LEU A 197 8.94 15.38 -14.93
C LEU A 197 7.49 15.91 -14.91
N THR A 198 6.65 15.25 -15.70
CA THR A 198 5.21 15.55 -15.78
C THR A 198 4.39 14.29 -15.58
N SER A 199 3.24 14.44 -14.96
CA SER A 199 2.25 13.38 -14.76
C SER A 199 0.93 13.90 -15.30
N LYS A 200 0.52 13.42 -16.49
CA LYS A 200 -0.66 13.91 -17.20
C LYS A 200 -1.60 12.78 -17.62
N GLY A 201 -2.88 13.09 -17.78
CA GLY A 201 -3.91 12.14 -18.22
C GLY A 201 -4.14 11.01 -17.22
N ILE A 202 -3.98 11.32 -15.92
CA ILE A 202 -4.17 10.35 -14.86
C ILE A 202 -5.65 10.09 -14.66
N LYS A 203 -6.03 8.81 -14.67
CA LYS A 203 -7.40 8.40 -14.36
C LYS A 203 -7.60 8.31 -12.85
N PRO A 204 -8.83 8.55 -12.36
CA PRO A 204 -9.14 8.38 -10.95
C PRO A 204 -8.78 6.99 -10.44
N GLY A 205 -8.26 6.93 -9.23
CA GLY A 205 -7.87 5.70 -8.56
C GLY A 205 -7.60 5.95 -7.09
N PHE A 206 -6.88 5.05 -6.44
CA PHE A 206 -6.49 5.21 -5.05
C PHE A 206 -5.15 4.54 -4.78
N ARG A 207 -4.45 4.99 -3.73
CA ARG A 207 -3.21 4.38 -3.25
C ARG A 207 -3.17 4.27 -1.73
N ALA A 208 -2.57 3.18 -1.27
CA ALA A 208 -2.39 2.89 0.15
C ALA A 208 -1.15 3.60 0.70
N TYR A 209 -1.28 4.16 1.91
CA TYR A 209 -0.22 4.81 2.66
C TYR A 209 -0.35 4.47 4.15
N SER A 210 0.72 3.92 4.74
CA SER A 210 0.74 3.58 6.17
C SER A 210 0.73 4.80 7.05
N LEU A 211 0.07 4.65 8.19
CA LEU A 211 0.03 5.64 9.24
C LEU A 211 1.34 5.64 10.01
N ALA A 212 1.88 6.84 10.24
CA ALA A 212 3.11 7.10 10.99
C ALA A 212 2.86 7.57 12.41
N ASN A 213 1.68 8.12 12.69
CA ASN A 213 1.22 8.45 14.04
C ASN A 213 0.69 7.20 14.76
N PRO A 214 0.84 7.12 16.09
CA PRO A 214 0.28 6.03 16.88
C PRO A 214 -1.24 6.18 17.06
N PRO A 215 -1.98 5.10 17.36
CA PRO A 215 -3.44 5.13 17.58
C PRO A 215 -3.95 6.10 18.64
N HIS A 216 -3.12 6.45 19.63
CA HIS A 216 -3.49 7.39 20.70
C HIS A 216 -3.42 8.87 20.25
N ASP A 217 -2.97 9.13 19.01
CA ASP A 217 -2.95 10.44 18.37
C ASP A 217 -3.82 10.38 17.10
N ASN A 218 -5.13 10.17 17.27
CA ASN A 218 -6.08 9.90 16.17
C ASN A 218 -6.78 11.13 15.59
N ASP A 219 -6.44 12.33 16.07
CA ASP A 219 -6.92 13.61 15.52
C ASP A 219 -6.32 13.93 14.15
N ILE A 220 -5.18 13.32 13.84
CA ILE A 220 -4.46 13.47 12.58
C ILE A 220 -4.15 12.10 11.96
N MET A 221 -3.85 12.10 10.67
CA MET A 221 -3.33 10.97 9.93
C MET A 221 -2.01 11.41 9.30
N MET A 222 -0.90 10.92 9.85
CA MET A 222 0.45 11.23 9.40
C MET A 222 0.96 10.08 8.55
N MET A 223 1.69 10.36 7.48
CA MET A 223 2.29 9.32 6.63
C MET A 223 3.59 9.80 5.99
N ASN A 224 4.46 8.86 5.65
CA ASN A 224 5.70 9.16 4.92
C ASN A 224 5.56 8.67 3.48
N VAL A 225 5.39 9.60 2.55
CA VAL A 225 5.18 9.28 1.14
C VAL A 225 6.48 9.45 0.37
N ARG A 226 6.95 8.37 -0.26
CA ARG A 226 8.08 8.42 -1.20
C ARG A 226 7.59 8.78 -2.60
N ILE A 227 8.26 9.71 -3.26
CA ILE A 227 8.00 10.00 -4.68
C ILE A 227 8.46 8.82 -5.55
N ALA A 228 7.54 8.24 -6.33
CA ALA A 228 7.84 7.19 -7.30
C ALA A 228 8.20 7.83 -8.65
N THR A 229 9.48 8.15 -8.82
CA THR A 229 10.04 8.60 -10.10
C THR A 229 10.18 7.43 -11.07
N PRO A 230 10.27 7.68 -12.39
CA PRO A 230 10.63 6.64 -13.35
C PRO A 230 11.92 5.92 -12.93
N PRO A 231 12.00 4.58 -13.08
CA PRO A 231 13.20 3.84 -12.72
C PRO A 231 14.44 4.38 -13.46
N PRO A 232 15.60 4.50 -12.79
CA PRO A 232 16.83 4.97 -13.42
C PRO A 232 17.16 4.17 -14.69
N GLY A 233 17.54 4.87 -15.76
CA GLY A 233 17.91 4.22 -17.03
C GLY A 233 16.73 3.75 -17.90
N THR A 234 15.48 4.02 -17.49
CA THR A 234 14.29 3.71 -18.31
C THR A 234 13.80 4.95 -19.06
N GLN A 235 13.17 4.74 -20.22
CA GLN A 235 12.51 5.79 -21.01
C GLN A 235 11.03 5.46 -21.18
N GLY A 236 10.17 6.48 -21.16
CA GLY A 236 8.74 6.35 -21.43
C GLY A 236 7.89 5.76 -20.30
N ILE A 237 8.49 5.44 -19.14
CA ILE A 237 7.73 5.07 -17.95
C ILE A 237 7.27 6.36 -17.25
N PRO A 238 5.96 6.58 -17.05
CA PRO A 238 5.47 7.77 -16.37
C PRO A 238 5.78 7.73 -14.86
N PRO A 239 5.83 8.89 -14.19
CA PRO A 239 5.88 8.95 -12.74
C PRO A 239 4.68 8.26 -12.08
N GLY A 240 4.87 7.79 -10.84
CA GLY A 240 3.80 7.15 -10.08
C GLY A 240 2.70 8.13 -9.72
N PHE A 241 1.48 7.87 -10.20
CA PHE A 241 0.39 8.83 -10.11
C PHE A 241 -0.02 9.17 -8.65
N GLY A 242 -0.14 8.18 -7.76
CA GLY A 242 -0.52 8.47 -6.36
C GLY A 242 0.52 9.30 -5.62
N SER A 243 1.80 8.94 -5.71
CA SER A 243 2.86 9.73 -5.05
C SER A 243 3.03 11.11 -5.69
N SER A 244 2.81 11.25 -7.00
CA SER A 244 2.89 12.55 -7.66
C SER A 244 1.74 13.47 -7.23
N TYR A 245 0.53 12.94 -7.10
CA TYR A 245 -0.61 13.66 -6.53
C TYR A 245 -0.30 14.14 -5.12
N VAL A 246 0.13 13.24 -4.23
CA VAL A 246 0.46 13.59 -2.84
C VAL A 246 1.57 14.63 -2.75
N PHE A 247 2.60 14.57 -3.60
CA PHE A 247 3.67 15.58 -3.61
C PHE A 247 3.21 16.96 -4.08
N GLY A 248 2.13 17.03 -4.86
CA GLY A 248 1.53 18.27 -5.32
C GLY A 248 0.52 18.89 -4.35
N LEU A 249 0.17 18.21 -3.25
CA LEU A 249 -0.77 18.73 -2.25
C LEU A 249 -0.16 19.87 -1.44
N GLU A 250 -0.96 20.91 -1.19
CA GLU A 250 -0.61 22.05 -0.35
C GLU A 250 -1.49 22.13 0.91
N PRO A 251 -1.04 22.79 1.99
CA PRO A 251 -1.87 23.03 3.16
C PRO A 251 -3.20 23.69 2.80
N GLY A 252 -4.30 23.11 3.27
CA GLY A 252 -5.66 23.55 2.99
C GLY A 252 -6.39 22.73 1.93
N ASP A 253 -5.68 21.96 1.10
CA ASP A 253 -6.29 21.07 0.11
C ASP A 253 -7.18 20.02 0.78
N LYS A 254 -8.21 19.58 0.04
CA LYS A 254 -9.10 18.50 0.45
C LYS A 254 -8.72 17.21 -0.26
N VAL A 255 -8.69 16.12 0.50
CA VAL A 255 -8.45 14.77 0.00
C VAL A 255 -9.49 13.81 0.57
N THR A 256 -9.94 12.85 -0.22
CA THR A 256 -10.84 11.80 0.28
C THR A 256 -9.99 10.59 0.67
N ILE A 257 -10.21 10.07 1.88
CA ILE A 257 -9.51 8.91 2.41
C ILE A 257 -10.48 7.79 2.79
N SER A 258 -10.01 6.55 2.79
CA SER A 258 -10.73 5.41 3.37
C SER A 258 -9.80 4.54 4.20
N GLY A 259 -10.36 3.85 5.19
CA GLY A 259 -9.62 2.97 6.10
C GLY A 259 -10.26 2.95 7.49
N PRO A 260 -9.56 2.38 8.47
CA PRO A 260 -8.21 1.80 8.37
C PRO A 260 -8.20 0.42 7.69
N TYR A 261 -7.05 0.03 7.16
CA TYR A 261 -6.78 -1.30 6.63
C TYR A 261 -5.46 -1.86 7.19
N GLY A 262 -5.23 -3.15 6.97
CA GLY A 262 -3.93 -3.79 7.20
C GLY A 262 -3.96 -4.80 8.35
N ASP A 263 -3.04 -5.75 8.27
CA ASP A 263 -2.84 -6.84 9.24
C ASP A 263 -1.42 -6.83 9.85
N PHE A 264 -0.62 -5.81 9.53
CA PHE A 264 0.73 -5.63 10.06
C PHE A 264 0.66 -5.08 11.48
N MET A 265 0.30 -5.95 12.43
CA MET A 265 0.10 -5.62 13.84
C MET A 265 1.12 -6.34 14.70
N VAL A 266 1.62 -5.66 15.73
CA VAL A 266 2.43 -6.30 16.77
C VAL A 266 1.61 -7.38 17.46
N LYS A 267 2.22 -8.56 17.66
CA LYS A 267 1.58 -9.69 18.34
C LYS A 267 1.53 -9.45 19.85
N GLU A 268 0.44 -9.92 20.46
CA GLU A 268 0.23 -9.90 21.90
C GLU A 268 0.96 -11.07 22.57
N THR A 269 2.28 -10.97 22.65
CA THR A 269 3.21 -11.93 23.25
C THR A 269 4.20 -11.20 24.17
N ASP A 270 5.06 -11.96 24.84
CA ASP A 270 6.17 -11.43 25.66
C ASP A 270 7.54 -11.45 24.94
N ASN A 271 7.57 -11.86 23.66
CA ASN A 271 8.81 -12.03 22.89
C ASN A 271 9.53 -10.70 22.65
N GLU A 272 10.84 -10.72 22.43
CA GLU A 272 11.56 -9.50 22.05
C GLU A 272 11.03 -8.93 20.72
N MET A 273 11.02 -7.60 20.56
CA MET A 273 10.64 -6.95 19.30
C MET A 273 11.84 -6.33 18.60
N CYS A 274 12.07 -6.71 17.35
CA CYS A 274 13.09 -6.13 16.48
C CYS A 274 12.45 -5.48 15.25
N PHE A 275 12.38 -4.14 15.25
CA PHE A 275 11.87 -3.35 14.15
C PHE A 275 13.02 -3.01 13.20
N ILE A 276 12.85 -3.25 11.89
CA ILE A 276 13.88 -2.94 10.89
C ILE A 276 13.29 -2.16 9.72
N GLY A 277 13.83 -0.97 9.49
CA GLY A 277 13.25 0.04 8.63
C GLY A 277 14.20 0.60 7.56
N GLY A 278 13.62 1.06 6.46
CA GLY A 278 14.33 1.82 5.44
C GLY A 278 13.42 2.72 4.61
N GLY A 279 13.84 3.96 4.37
CA GLY A 279 13.09 4.92 3.56
C GLY A 279 11.69 5.20 4.12
N ALA A 280 10.67 5.14 3.26
CA ALA A 280 9.28 5.41 3.66
C ALA A 280 8.69 4.34 4.60
N GLY A 281 9.36 3.18 4.73
CA GLY A 281 9.00 2.17 5.72
C GLY A 281 9.14 2.62 7.17
N MET A 282 9.69 3.82 7.40
CA MET A 282 9.65 4.50 8.70
C MET A 282 8.22 4.64 9.24
N ALA A 283 7.22 4.89 8.39
CA ALA A 283 5.86 5.20 8.81
C ALA A 283 5.25 4.12 9.74
N PRO A 284 5.00 2.88 9.28
CA PRO A 284 4.34 1.89 10.13
C PRO A 284 5.20 1.54 11.35
N LEU A 285 6.53 1.54 11.22
CA LEU A 285 7.45 1.23 12.32
C LEU A 285 7.42 2.31 13.41
N ARG A 286 7.38 3.58 13.04
CA ARG A 286 7.20 4.69 13.98
C ARG A 286 5.87 4.55 14.74
N SER A 287 4.78 4.25 14.03
CA SER A 287 3.47 4.03 14.64
C SER A 287 3.51 2.89 15.67
N HIS A 288 4.13 1.76 15.32
CA HIS A 288 4.32 0.64 16.25
C HIS A 288 5.16 1.02 17.46
N ILE A 289 6.35 1.57 17.26
CA ILE A 289 7.29 1.86 18.34
C ILE A 289 6.69 2.85 19.34
N LEU A 290 6.08 3.93 18.84
CA LEU A 290 5.39 4.91 19.70
C LEU A 290 4.20 4.27 20.42
N HIS A 291 3.41 3.44 19.74
CA HIS A 291 2.29 2.77 20.40
C HIS A 291 2.74 1.79 21.48
N GLN A 292 3.78 0.99 21.22
CA GLN A 292 4.32 0.04 22.18
C GLN A 292 4.92 0.73 23.41
N LEU A 293 5.70 1.80 23.21
CA LEU A 293 6.41 2.49 24.29
C LEU A 293 5.54 3.52 25.02
N ASP A 294 4.93 4.46 24.29
CA ASP A 294 4.15 5.56 24.88
C ASP A 294 2.67 5.21 25.10
N GLY A 295 2.10 4.30 24.30
CA GLY A 295 0.69 3.90 24.44
C GLY A 295 0.48 2.75 25.43
N ILE A 296 1.18 1.64 25.21
CA ILE A 296 1.04 0.39 25.99
C ILE A 296 2.04 0.34 27.16
N HIS A 297 3.13 1.10 27.10
CA HIS A 297 4.22 1.04 28.07
C HIS A 297 4.81 -0.37 28.23
N THR A 298 5.01 -1.04 27.10
CA THR A 298 5.54 -2.41 27.06
C THR A 298 6.82 -2.57 27.87
N LYS A 299 6.97 -3.72 28.50
CA LYS A 299 8.21 -4.13 29.20
C LYS A 299 9.10 -5.05 28.38
N ARG A 300 8.61 -5.47 27.20
CA ARG A 300 9.37 -6.25 26.23
C ARG A 300 10.59 -5.45 25.79
N LYS A 301 11.69 -6.12 25.50
CA LYS A 301 12.85 -5.48 24.89
C LYS A 301 12.53 -5.10 23.45
N VAL A 302 12.87 -3.89 23.05
CA VAL A 302 12.55 -3.31 21.76
C VAL A 302 13.81 -2.75 21.12
N SER A 303 14.12 -3.17 19.91
CA SER A 303 15.19 -2.57 19.11
C SER A 303 14.65 -2.03 17.79
N PHE A 304 15.15 -0.87 17.37
CA PHE A 304 14.86 -0.31 16.07
C PHE A 304 16.14 -0.10 15.27
N TRP A 305 16.20 -0.69 14.08
CA TRP A 305 17.33 -0.67 13.17
C TRP A 305 16.92 0.04 11.88
N TYR A 306 17.47 1.23 11.65
CA TYR A 306 17.10 2.05 10.50
C TYR A 306 18.26 2.26 9.53
N GLY A 307 18.03 1.92 8.26
CA GLY A 307 18.96 2.16 7.16
C GLY A 307 18.59 3.41 6.36
N ALA A 308 19.55 4.33 6.20
CA ALA A 308 19.42 5.50 5.33
C ALA A 308 20.64 5.64 4.40
N ARG A 309 20.51 6.44 3.34
CA ARG A 309 21.63 6.67 2.41
C ARG A 309 22.69 7.56 3.03
N SER A 310 22.30 8.76 3.46
CA SER A 310 23.14 9.76 4.10
C SER A 310 22.33 10.49 5.18
N LYS A 311 22.97 11.35 5.99
CA LYS A 311 22.34 11.97 7.17
C LYS A 311 21.12 12.82 6.83
N LYS A 312 21.13 13.49 5.67
CA LYS A 312 19.98 14.29 5.19
C LYS A 312 18.74 13.47 4.86
N GLU A 313 18.89 12.15 4.70
CA GLU A 313 17.77 11.22 4.46
C GLU A 313 17.18 10.64 5.76
N MET A 314 17.77 10.97 6.90
CA MET A 314 17.25 10.61 8.22
C MET A 314 16.19 11.63 8.66
N PHE A 315 15.15 11.11 9.30
CA PHE A 315 14.09 11.91 9.88
C PHE A 315 13.52 11.19 11.12
N TYR A 316 12.92 11.97 12.03
CA TYR A 316 12.51 11.54 13.37
C TYR A 316 13.64 11.01 14.27
N ASP A 317 14.90 11.29 13.94
CA ASP A 317 16.06 10.89 14.76
C ASP A 317 15.92 11.42 16.19
N ASP A 318 15.52 12.68 16.34
CA ASP A 318 15.22 13.32 17.61
C ASP A 318 14.14 12.58 18.43
N VAL A 319 13.07 12.13 17.77
CA VAL A 319 11.98 11.36 18.40
C VAL A 319 12.51 10.04 18.94
N PHE A 320 13.24 9.26 18.14
CA PHE A 320 13.74 7.95 18.58
C PHE A 320 14.86 8.07 19.61
N ARG A 321 15.70 9.10 19.52
CA ARG A 321 16.72 9.40 20.54
C ARG A 321 16.11 9.86 21.86
N ASP A 322 14.96 10.53 21.83
CA ASP A 322 14.20 10.83 23.04
C ASP A 322 13.60 9.56 23.67
N LEU A 323 13.00 8.68 22.86
CA LEU A 323 12.50 7.39 23.33
C LEU A 323 13.60 6.54 23.98
N GLU A 324 14.77 6.46 23.36
CA GLU A 324 15.93 5.71 23.88
C GLU A 324 16.43 6.25 25.23
N LYS A 325 16.25 7.55 25.50
CA LYS A 325 16.55 8.14 26.82
C LYS A 325 15.46 7.88 27.86
N ARG A 326 14.20 7.77 27.44
CA ARG A 326 13.04 7.59 28.34
C ARG A 326 12.78 6.14 28.70
N TYR A 327 13.17 5.19 27.85
CA TYR A 327 12.85 3.78 27.99
C TYR A 327 14.10 2.91 27.97
N ASP A 328 14.48 2.36 29.14
CA ASP A 328 15.65 1.48 29.29
C ASP A 328 15.55 0.17 28.47
N ASN A 329 14.34 -0.21 28.06
CA ASN A 329 14.06 -1.38 27.23
C ASN A 329 14.03 -1.08 25.73
N PHE A 330 14.40 0.14 25.29
CA PHE A 330 14.44 0.53 23.88
C PHE A 330 15.85 0.91 23.42
N SER A 331 16.25 0.44 22.23
CA SER A 331 17.52 0.85 21.58
C SER A 331 17.29 1.27 20.13
N TYR A 332 17.96 2.34 19.69
CA TYR A 332 17.85 2.88 18.34
C TYR A 332 19.19 2.91 17.60
N ASN A 333 19.28 2.12 16.54
CA ASN A 333 20.48 1.86 15.76
C ASN A 333 20.31 2.37 14.32
N ILE A 334 21.32 3.09 13.81
CA ILE A 334 21.29 3.71 12.49
C ILE A 334 22.53 3.29 11.70
N ALA A 335 22.34 2.93 10.44
CA ALA A 335 23.42 2.72 9.49
C ALA A 335 23.24 3.59 8.25
N LEU A 336 24.31 4.28 7.84
CA LEU A 336 24.35 5.06 6.60
C LEU A 336 25.08 4.28 5.52
N SER A 337 24.38 3.94 4.42
CA SER A 337 24.97 3.15 3.35
C SER A 337 25.98 3.92 2.51
N ASN A 338 25.83 5.25 2.43
CA ASN A 338 26.69 6.13 1.65
C ASN A 338 26.66 7.55 2.24
N PRO A 339 27.23 7.75 3.46
CA PRO A 339 27.27 9.06 4.10
C PRO A 339 28.00 10.07 3.22
N ASP A 340 27.47 11.28 3.15
CA ASP A 340 28.15 12.38 2.45
C ASP A 340 29.33 12.86 3.32
N PRO A 341 30.47 13.32 2.76
CA PRO A 341 31.61 13.78 3.56
C PRO A 341 31.25 14.90 4.56
N GLU A 342 30.25 15.72 4.23
CA GLU A 342 29.72 16.80 5.08
C GLU A 342 28.89 16.32 6.27
N ASP A 343 28.45 15.05 6.27
CA ASP A 343 27.64 14.48 7.36
C ASP A 343 28.43 14.36 8.67
N ASN A 344 29.77 14.29 8.58
CA ASN A 344 30.69 13.98 9.68
C ASN A 344 30.20 12.78 10.50
N TRP A 345 29.78 11.72 9.80
CA TRP A 345 29.18 10.54 10.41
C TRP A 345 30.24 9.62 11.02
N ASP A 346 30.13 9.37 12.32
CA ASP A 346 30.98 8.50 13.13
C ASP A 346 30.28 7.19 13.53
N GLY A 347 29.02 7.01 13.15
CA GLY A 347 28.24 5.80 13.40
C GLY A 347 28.46 4.68 12.38
N LEU A 348 27.53 3.70 12.37
CA LEU A 348 27.62 2.54 11.50
C LEU A 348 27.52 2.93 10.01
N THR A 349 28.39 2.35 9.18
CA THR A 349 28.41 2.59 7.72
C THR A 349 28.20 1.29 6.95
N GLY A 350 27.46 1.35 5.84
CA GLY A 350 27.04 0.18 5.08
C GLY A 350 25.56 -0.12 5.24
N PHE A 351 25.14 -1.35 4.93
CA PHE A 351 23.73 -1.72 4.96
C PHE A 351 23.30 -2.13 6.37
N ILE A 352 22.09 -1.73 6.78
CA ILE A 352 21.60 -1.99 8.14
C ILE A 352 21.54 -3.48 8.49
N HIS A 353 21.22 -4.34 7.52
CA HIS A 353 21.11 -5.79 7.75
C HIS A 353 22.44 -6.47 8.09
N THR A 354 23.57 -5.94 7.61
CA THR A 354 24.90 -6.49 7.97
C THR A 354 25.22 -6.20 9.43
N HIS A 355 24.94 -4.96 9.87
CA HIS A 355 25.17 -4.55 11.25
C HIS A 355 24.20 -5.19 12.24
N LEU A 356 22.92 -5.35 11.87
CA LEU A 356 21.95 -6.10 12.67
C LEU A 356 22.47 -7.50 12.99
N CYS A 357 23.02 -8.19 11.98
CA CYS A 357 23.55 -9.53 12.16
C CYS A 357 24.78 -9.50 13.08
N ASP A 358 25.82 -8.75 12.71
CA ASP A 358 27.12 -8.78 13.37
C ASP A 358 27.09 -8.20 14.80
N ALA A 359 26.36 -7.10 14.99
CA ALA A 359 26.32 -6.36 16.25
C ALA A 359 25.28 -6.91 17.23
N TYR A 360 24.31 -7.70 16.75
CA TYR A 360 23.17 -8.09 17.57
C TYR A 360 22.78 -9.56 17.42
N LEU A 361 22.28 -9.98 16.27
CA LEU A 361 21.68 -11.31 16.13
C LEU A 361 22.68 -12.45 16.31
N CYS A 362 23.90 -12.32 15.77
CA CYS A 362 24.96 -13.32 15.93
C CYS A 362 25.49 -13.42 17.37
N GLN A 363 25.21 -12.43 18.21
CA GLN A 363 25.60 -12.40 19.62
C GLN A 363 24.43 -12.72 20.55
N HIS A 364 23.22 -12.87 20.01
CA HIS A 364 22.02 -13.16 20.78
C HIS A 364 22.00 -14.62 21.21
N GLU A 365 21.54 -14.90 22.43
CA GLU A 365 21.48 -16.26 22.97
C GLU A 365 20.55 -17.16 22.14
N ASP A 366 19.38 -16.61 21.78
CA ASP A 366 18.43 -17.28 20.90
C ASP A 366 17.70 -16.25 20.00
N PRO A 367 18.19 -15.99 18.77
CA PRO A 367 17.55 -15.05 17.86
C PRO A 367 16.21 -15.56 17.30
N THR A 368 15.88 -16.85 17.48
CA THR A 368 14.63 -17.45 16.96
C THR A 368 13.40 -17.07 17.77
N GLU A 369 13.60 -16.63 19.01
CA GLU A 369 12.54 -16.15 19.93
C GLU A 369 12.25 -14.64 19.79
N ILE A 370 12.85 -13.97 18.79
CA ILE A 370 12.62 -12.55 18.51
C ILE A 370 11.54 -12.40 17.43
N GLU A 371 10.57 -11.51 17.66
CA GLU A 371 9.61 -11.10 16.64
C GLU A 371 10.18 -9.94 15.79
N PHE A 372 10.24 -10.15 14.48
CA PHE A 372 10.81 -9.22 13.52
C PHE A 372 9.72 -8.48 12.75
N TYR A 373 9.78 -7.15 12.76
CA TYR A 373 8.82 -6.27 12.09
C TYR A 373 9.55 -5.43 11.04
N LEU A 374 9.36 -5.77 9.76
CA LEU A 374 10.14 -5.24 8.65
C LEU A 374 9.31 -4.31 7.77
N CYS A 375 9.85 -3.13 7.45
CA CYS A 375 9.25 -2.28 6.43
C CYS A 375 10.29 -1.44 5.69
N GLY A 376 10.29 -1.52 4.35
CA GLY A 376 11.21 -0.75 3.53
C GLY A 376 11.39 -1.32 2.12
N PRO A 377 12.49 -0.96 1.43
CA PRO A 377 12.71 -1.37 0.05
C PRO A 377 12.78 -2.90 -0.11
N PRO A 378 12.22 -3.49 -1.18
CA PRO A 378 12.26 -4.93 -1.40
C PRO A 378 13.65 -5.58 -1.31
N PRO A 379 14.74 -4.96 -1.83
CA PRO A 379 16.08 -5.53 -1.66
C PRO A 379 16.52 -5.65 -0.20
N MET A 380 16.13 -4.69 0.65
CA MET A 380 16.43 -4.70 2.08
C MET A 380 15.64 -5.79 2.80
N ILE A 381 14.32 -5.83 2.58
CA ILE A 381 13.45 -6.85 3.20
C ILE A 381 13.94 -8.25 2.83
N ASN A 382 14.21 -8.50 1.55
CA ASN A 382 14.65 -9.83 1.10
C ASN A 382 16.01 -10.22 1.70
N ALA A 383 16.96 -9.27 1.82
CA ALA A 383 18.26 -9.54 2.43
C ALA A 383 18.13 -9.90 3.92
N ILE A 384 17.27 -9.19 4.66
CA ILE A 384 17.00 -9.47 6.08
C ILE A 384 16.32 -10.83 6.23
N ILE A 385 15.24 -11.10 5.48
CA ILE A 385 14.51 -12.36 5.56
C ILE A 385 15.44 -13.56 5.31
N ASN A 386 16.30 -13.47 4.28
CA ASN A 386 17.27 -14.54 4.02
C ASN A 386 18.23 -14.75 5.19
N ALA A 387 18.75 -13.67 5.79
CA ALA A 387 19.63 -13.76 6.96
C ALA A 387 18.91 -14.36 8.18
N LEU A 388 17.63 -14.03 8.39
CA LEU A 388 16.81 -14.60 9.47
C LEU A 388 16.57 -16.09 9.27
N TYR A 389 16.32 -16.54 8.03
CA TYR A 389 16.22 -17.96 7.72
C TYR A 389 17.53 -18.72 7.92
N ASP A 390 18.67 -18.12 7.57
CA ASP A 390 19.99 -18.70 7.83
C ASP A 390 20.26 -18.86 9.35
N LEU A 391 19.63 -18.04 10.18
CA LEU A 391 19.64 -18.13 11.64
C LEU A 391 18.57 -19.08 12.22
N GLY A 392 17.71 -19.67 11.40
CA GLY A 392 16.65 -20.59 11.82
C GLY A 392 15.39 -19.92 12.35
N VAL A 393 15.18 -18.64 12.07
CA VAL A 393 13.94 -17.93 12.43
C VAL A 393 12.79 -18.42 11.55
N GLU A 394 11.67 -18.79 12.17
CA GLU A 394 10.48 -19.30 11.50
C GLU A 394 9.61 -18.18 10.88
N ASP A 395 8.82 -18.52 9.87
CA ASP A 395 7.94 -17.57 9.14
C ASP A 395 6.93 -16.84 10.05
N ASP A 396 6.51 -17.47 11.14
CA ASP A 396 5.55 -16.90 12.09
C ASP A 396 6.16 -15.86 13.03
N MET A 397 7.48 -15.73 13.04
CA MET A 397 8.23 -14.70 13.78
C MET A 397 8.61 -13.51 12.89
N ILE A 398 8.37 -13.58 11.58
CA ILE A 398 8.75 -12.54 10.61
C ILE A 398 7.51 -11.87 10.01
N PHE A 399 7.28 -10.63 10.42
CA PHE A 399 6.20 -9.79 9.93
C PHE A 399 6.77 -8.72 9.01
N TYR A 400 6.16 -8.50 7.85
CA TYR A 400 6.61 -7.45 6.94
C TYR A 400 5.44 -6.80 6.21
N ASP A 401 5.64 -5.53 5.86
CA ASP A 401 4.78 -4.81 4.92
C ASP A 401 5.56 -4.44 3.65
N LYS A 402 5.07 -4.90 2.49
CA LYS A 402 5.72 -4.75 1.18
C LYS A 402 4.97 -3.71 0.35
N PHE A 403 5.59 -2.55 0.14
CA PHE A 403 5.05 -1.44 -0.67
C PHE A 403 5.60 -1.38 -2.08
#